data_AF-A0AWQ9-F1
#
_entry.id   AF-A0AWQ9-F1
#
_cell.length_a   1.000
_cell.length_b   1.000
_cell.length_c   1.000
_cell.angle_alpha   90.00
_cell.angle_beta   90.00
_cell.angle_gamma   90.00
#
_symmetry.space_group_name_H-M   'P 1'
#
loop_
_entity.id
_entity.type
_entity.pdbx_description
1 polymer ?
#
loop_
_entity_poly.entity_id
_entity_poly.type
_entity_poly.pdbx_seq_one_letter_code
_entity_poly.pdbx_strand_id
1 'polypeptide(L)'
;MSQSTESTTESNPFTKPGFLIAAALVVALIAAAVVIFLLPKGQGNAQPGPAPAETSSTSAASSSASAGAGKSVCGLPASKETALGTAPKSKWDLLGTMAVPSDPSTAGPGTVGKDGLRSCFAQSPTGALYATVNIWAASFNGYAKQVYLELSADSPSRDKAVQAIKEGKDVSSGTSPKVQIAGFMIHSYTPETAVVELAFETKDGGYGALSTSLLWEDGDWKMDIPPAGGGAVRQVSDLSSFIPWAGV
;
A
#
# COMPACT_ATOMS: atom_id res chain seq x y z
N MET A 1 35.32 42.44 -42.19
CA MET A 1 34.53 42.18 -40.97
C MET A 1 33.96 40.78 -41.12
N SER A 2 34.60 39.77 -40.52
CA SER A 2 34.16 38.38 -40.58
C SER A 2 33.43 38.05 -39.29
N GLN A 3 32.17 37.61 -39.37
CA GLN A 3 31.51 36.89 -38.28
C GLN A 3 31.45 35.42 -38.66
N SER A 4 32.01 34.59 -37.77
CA SER A 4 31.92 33.13 -37.81
C SER A 4 30.62 32.71 -37.15
N THR A 5 29.85 31.83 -37.79
CA THR A 5 28.73 31.13 -37.17
C THR A 5 29.26 29.78 -36.69
N GLU A 6 29.28 29.55 -35.38
CA GLU A 6 29.60 28.25 -34.78
C GLU A 6 28.48 27.24 -35.06
N SER A 7 28.88 26.05 -35.54
CA SER A 7 28.04 24.87 -35.67
C SER A 7 27.98 24.14 -34.32
N THR A 8 26.83 24.13 -33.65
CA THR A 8 26.61 23.25 -32.48
C THR A 8 26.39 21.82 -32.95
N THR A 9 27.33 20.93 -32.64
CA THR A 9 27.17 19.48 -32.82
C THR A 9 26.15 18.94 -31.80
N GLU A 10 24.96 18.58 -32.30
CA GLU A 10 23.93 17.88 -31.54
C GLU A 10 24.45 16.49 -31.12
N SER A 11 24.61 16.27 -29.82
CA SER A 11 25.08 14.99 -29.28
C SER A 11 23.90 14.04 -29.08
N ASN A 12 23.79 13.03 -29.96
CA ASN A 12 22.71 12.05 -29.96
C ASN A 12 22.65 11.25 -28.62
N PRO A 13 21.54 11.27 -27.87
CA PRO A 13 21.43 10.62 -26.56
C PRO A 13 21.56 9.09 -26.57
N PHE A 14 21.43 8.45 -27.75
CA PHE A 14 21.48 7.00 -27.92
C PHE A 14 22.89 6.40 -27.91
N THR A 15 23.95 7.22 -27.94
CA THR A 15 25.35 6.75 -27.93
C THR A 15 26.01 6.85 -26.55
N LYS A 16 25.29 7.31 -25.53
CA LYS A 16 25.82 7.40 -24.16
C LYS A 16 26.05 5.99 -23.58
N PRO A 17 27.19 5.72 -22.94
CA PRO A 17 27.52 4.39 -22.43
C PRO A 17 26.51 3.86 -21.41
N GLY A 18 25.82 4.73 -20.67
CA GLY A 18 24.73 4.34 -19.76
C GLY A 18 23.45 3.85 -20.47
N PHE A 19 23.13 4.37 -21.65
CA PHE A 19 21.98 3.91 -22.44
C PHE A 19 22.24 2.54 -23.06
N LEU A 20 23.49 2.28 -23.48
CA LEU A 20 23.90 0.97 -24.03
C LEU A 20 23.83 -0.15 -22.97
N ILE A 21 24.14 0.15 -21.71
CA ILE A 21 24.04 -0.80 -20.59
C ILE A 21 22.57 -1.10 -20.26
N ALA A 22 21.71 -0.07 -20.25
CA ALA A 22 20.27 -0.23 -20.02
C ALA A 22 19.59 -1.02 -21.16
N ALA A 23 19.96 -0.75 -22.42
CA ALA A 23 19.44 -1.47 -23.58
C ALA A 23 19.86 -2.95 -23.56
N ALA A 24 21.11 -3.25 -23.18
CA ALA A 24 21.59 -4.62 -23.06
C ALA A 24 20.84 -5.42 -21.96
N LEU A 25 20.51 -4.79 -20.82
CA LEU A 25 19.74 -5.41 -19.75
C LEU A 25 18.29 -5.71 -20.16
N VAL A 26 17.64 -4.80 -20.88
CA VAL A 26 16.27 -5.01 -21.37
C VAL A 26 16.22 -6.15 -22.39
N VAL A 27 17.19 -6.21 -23.31
CA VAL A 27 17.27 -7.31 -24.30
C VAL A 27 17.54 -8.65 -23.61
N ALA A 28 18.39 -8.69 -22.58
CA ALA A 28 18.65 -9.91 -21.80
C ALA A 28 17.42 -10.42 -21.05
N LEU A 29 16.61 -9.52 -20.47
CA LEU A 29 15.37 -9.88 -19.78
C LEU A 29 14.30 -10.41 -20.75
N ILE A 30 14.18 -9.80 -21.93
CA ILE A 30 13.25 -10.28 -22.97
C ILE A 30 13.69 -11.65 -23.48
N ALA A 31 14.98 -11.87 -23.71
CA ALA A 31 15.50 -13.18 -24.11
C ALA A 31 15.24 -14.26 -23.05
N ALA A 32 15.42 -13.94 -21.76
CA ALA A 32 15.12 -14.87 -20.66
C ALA A 32 13.63 -15.22 -20.59
N ALA A 33 12.74 -14.24 -20.78
CA ALA A 33 11.30 -14.48 -20.80
C ALA A 33 10.88 -15.37 -21.99
N VAL A 34 11.47 -15.18 -23.17
CA VAL A 34 11.19 -15.99 -24.36
C VAL A 34 11.67 -17.44 -24.17
N VAL A 35 12.83 -17.66 -23.55
CA VAL A 35 13.33 -19.02 -23.24
C VAL A 35 12.41 -19.73 -22.26
N ILE A 36 11.91 -19.05 -21.22
CA ILE A 36 10.96 -19.64 -20.25
C ILE A 36 9.63 -20.00 -20.92
N PHE A 37 9.18 -19.18 -21.88
CA PHE A 37 7.91 -19.40 -22.57
C PHE A 37 8.00 -20.51 -23.65
N LEU A 38 9.19 -20.78 -24.18
CA LEU A 38 9.44 -21.81 -25.18
C LEU A 38 9.86 -23.17 -24.59
N LEU A 39 9.98 -23.30 -23.27
CA LEU A 39 10.18 -24.59 -22.60
C LEU A 39 8.93 -25.48 -22.77
N PRO A 40 9.04 -26.68 -23.36
CA PRO A 40 7.92 -27.60 -23.48
C PRO A 40 7.47 -28.05 -22.09
N LYS A 41 6.20 -27.82 -21.75
CA LYS A 41 5.58 -28.42 -20.55
C LYS A 41 5.48 -29.93 -20.76
N GLY A 42 6.43 -30.66 -20.18
CA GLY A 42 6.48 -32.12 -20.19
C GLY A 42 5.27 -32.72 -19.47
N GLN A 43 4.54 -33.55 -20.20
CA GLN A 43 3.53 -34.49 -19.71
C GLN A 43 4.14 -35.52 -18.77
N GLY A 44 3.50 -35.76 -17.62
CA GLY A 44 3.69 -36.94 -16.79
C GLY A 44 2.32 -37.53 -16.44
N ASN A 45 1.97 -38.63 -17.08
CA ASN A 45 0.75 -39.40 -16.86
C ASN A 45 1.10 -40.66 -16.03
N ALA A 46 0.38 -40.95 -14.94
CA ALA A 46 -0.06 -42.28 -14.46
C ALA A 46 -0.27 -42.36 -12.93
N GLN A 47 -1.45 -42.85 -12.56
CA GLN A 47 -1.93 -43.31 -11.24
C GLN A 47 -1.89 -44.87 -11.22
N PRO A 48 -1.68 -45.61 -10.09
CA PRO A 48 -2.69 -46.00 -9.07
C PRO A 48 -2.25 -46.00 -7.58
N GLY A 49 -3.18 -45.69 -6.65
CA GLY A 49 -3.01 -45.74 -5.16
C GLY A 49 -3.25 -47.13 -4.54
N PRO A 50 -3.79 -47.28 -3.29
CA PRO A 50 -3.76 -46.45 -2.07
C PRO A 50 -3.21 -47.22 -0.82
N ALA A 51 -2.94 -46.53 0.29
CA ALA A 51 -2.82 -47.15 1.63
C ALA A 51 -3.12 -46.14 2.76
N PRO A 52 -4.04 -46.42 3.71
CA PRO A 52 -4.28 -45.57 4.88
C PRO A 52 -3.77 -46.21 6.18
N ALA A 53 -3.01 -45.43 6.96
CA ALA A 53 -2.69 -45.61 8.39
C ALA A 53 -1.82 -44.39 8.80
N GLU A 54 -1.88 -43.78 9.97
CA GLU A 54 -2.60 -43.99 11.21
C GLU A 54 -2.53 -42.67 11.99
N THR A 55 -3.52 -42.43 12.85
CA THR A 55 -3.56 -41.35 13.84
C THR A 55 -2.32 -41.36 14.72
N SER A 56 -1.66 -40.21 14.88
CA SER A 56 -0.76 -39.97 16.02
C SER A 56 -0.87 -38.52 16.46
N SER A 57 -1.69 -38.35 17.49
CA SER A 57 -1.81 -37.16 18.32
C SER A 57 -0.46 -36.88 18.98
N THR A 58 0.13 -35.71 18.71
CA THR A 58 1.13 -35.12 19.61
C THR A 58 0.67 -33.73 19.98
N SER A 59 0.34 -33.56 21.25
CA SER A 59 -0.04 -32.29 21.86
C SER A 59 1.21 -31.56 22.35
N ALA A 60 1.12 -30.23 22.31
CA ALA A 60 1.89 -29.22 23.04
C ALA A 60 3.29 -28.81 22.51
N ALA A 61 3.29 -27.67 21.80
CA ALA A 61 4.18 -26.56 22.13
C ALA A 61 3.41 -25.23 21.95
N SER A 62 3.48 -24.38 22.96
CA SER A 62 2.64 -23.21 23.22
C SER A 62 2.37 -22.28 22.03
N SER A 63 1.09 -22.11 21.72
CA SER A 63 0.57 -21.06 20.85
C SER A 63 0.17 -19.86 21.71
N SER A 64 0.89 -18.75 21.56
CA SER A 64 0.47 -17.41 21.99
C SER A 64 0.88 -16.49 20.83
N ALA A 65 0.01 -15.86 20.05
CA ALA A 65 -1.43 -15.70 20.09
C ALA A 65 -2.00 -15.95 18.69
N SER A 66 -2.92 -16.91 18.54
CA SER A 66 -3.84 -16.86 17.41
C SER A 66 -4.80 -15.72 17.71
N ALA A 67 -4.58 -14.54 17.14
CA ALA A 67 -5.71 -13.80 16.60
C ALA A 67 -6.50 -14.86 15.80
N GLY A 68 -7.73 -15.15 16.22
CA GLY A 68 -8.54 -16.17 15.54
C GLY A 68 -8.53 -15.82 14.05
N ALA A 69 -8.03 -16.73 13.21
CA ALA A 69 -7.82 -16.47 11.79
C ALA A 69 -9.03 -15.72 11.21
N GLY A 70 -8.83 -14.50 10.70
CA GLY A 70 -9.95 -13.66 10.29
C GLY A 70 -10.51 -12.70 11.35
N LYS A 71 -9.73 -12.26 12.35
CA LYS A 71 -10.15 -11.18 13.26
C LYS A 71 -9.02 -10.18 13.45
N SER A 72 -9.39 -8.91 13.59
CA SER A 72 -8.43 -7.89 13.99
C SER A 72 -7.95 -8.10 15.42
N VAL A 73 -6.86 -7.42 15.79
CA VAL A 73 -6.24 -7.50 17.13
C VAL A 73 -7.20 -7.13 18.27
N CYS A 74 -8.21 -6.30 18.00
CA CYS A 74 -9.28 -5.94 18.95
C CYS A 74 -10.59 -6.71 18.72
N GLY A 75 -10.59 -7.73 17.86
CA GLY A 75 -11.71 -8.65 17.66
C GLY A 75 -12.75 -8.26 16.60
N LEU A 76 -12.49 -7.24 15.78
CA LEU A 76 -13.38 -6.90 14.67
C LEU A 76 -13.48 -8.07 13.68
N PRO A 77 -14.67 -8.31 13.11
CA PRO A 77 -14.89 -9.43 12.22
C PRO A 77 -14.15 -9.23 10.88
N ALA A 78 -13.48 -10.26 10.36
CA ALA A 78 -13.10 -10.27 8.94
C ALA A 78 -14.33 -10.34 8.04
N SER A 79 -14.13 -9.94 6.79
CA SER A 79 -15.10 -10.12 5.71
C SER A 79 -14.67 -11.25 4.77
N LYS A 80 -15.66 -11.89 4.14
CA LYS A 80 -15.44 -12.79 2.99
C LYS A 80 -15.47 -12.04 1.65
N GLU A 81 -15.84 -10.76 1.67
CA GLU A 81 -15.84 -9.91 0.49
C GLU A 81 -14.41 -9.67 0.01
N THR A 82 -14.24 -9.62 -1.30
CA THR A 82 -12.94 -9.41 -1.95
C THR A 82 -12.85 -8.08 -2.69
N ALA A 83 -13.93 -7.30 -2.72
CA ALA A 83 -13.99 -6.01 -3.41
C ALA A 83 -15.11 -5.13 -2.84
N LEU A 84 -15.06 -3.82 -3.12
CA LEU A 84 -16.15 -2.88 -2.88
C LEU A 84 -16.73 -2.43 -4.21
N GLY A 85 -17.98 -2.80 -4.48
CA GLY A 85 -18.72 -2.33 -5.67
C GLY A 85 -19.38 -0.95 -5.46
N THR A 86 -19.47 -0.49 -4.22
CA THR A 86 -20.07 0.81 -3.86
C THR A 86 -19.34 1.40 -2.65
N ALA A 87 -19.50 2.71 -2.43
CA ALA A 87 -18.93 3.37 -1.28
C ALA A 87 -19.51 2.83 0.05
N PRO A 88 -18.68 2.53 1.05
CA PRO A 88 -19.16 2.07 2.34
C PRO A 88 -19.89 3.20 3.09
N LYS A 89 -20.98 2.85 3.77
CA LYS A 89 -21.66 3.77 4.69
C LYS A 89 -20.76 3.99 5.90
N SER A 90 -20.31 5.22 6.08
CA SER A 90 -19.23 5.56 7.02
C SER A 90 -19.68 6.69 7.94
N LYS A 91 -19.33 6.62 9.22
CA LYS A 91 -19.28 7.83 10.05
C LYS A 91 -17.95 8.51 9.81
N TRP A 92 -17.89 9.81 10.07
CA TRP A 92 -16.70 10.61 9.83
C TRP A 92 -16.31 11.35 11.10
N ASP A 93 -15.06 11.17 11.48
CA ASP A 93 -14.41 11.90 12.58
C ASP A 93 -13.33 12.81 12.01
N LEU A 94 -12.79 13.74 12.80
CA LEU A 94 -11.65 14.56 12.40
C LEU A 94 -10.32 13.96 12.89
N LEU A 95 -9.31 13.99 12.03
CA LEU A 95 -7.89 13.85 12.38
C LEU A 95 -7.17 15.10 11.90
N GLY A 96 -6.83 16.00 12.82
CA GLY A 96 -6.30 17.31 12.48
C GLY A 96 -7.27 18.05 11.56
N THR A 97 -6.88 18.30 10.31
CA THR A 97 -7.74 18.98 9.31
C THR A 97 -8.50 18.04 8.38
N MET A 98 -8.34 16.73 8.47
CA MET A 98 -8.95 15.76 7.54
C MET A 98 -10.15 15.04 8.17
N ALA A 99 -11.22 14.86 7.40
CA ALA A 99 -12.28 13.92 7.74
C ALA A 99 -11.77 12.49 7.47
N VAL A 100 -11.92 11.61 8.48
CA VAL A 100 -11.53 10.20 8.39
C VAL A 100 -12.70 9.28 8.72
N PRO A 101 -12.81 8.13 8.05
CA PRO A 101 -13.92 7.21 8.23
C PRO A 101 -13.81 6.44 9.56
N SER A 102 -14.96 6.07 10.11
CA SER A 102 -15.10 5.37 11.38
C SER A 102 -16.33 4.47 11.40
N ASP A 103 -16.12 3.20 11.72
CA ASP A 103 -17.13 2.23 12.15
C ASP A 103 -16.48 1.27 13.16
N PRO A 104 -16.42 1.65 14.45
CA PRO A 104 -15.72 0.88 15.48
C PRO A 104 -16.29 -0.51 15.74
N SER A 105 -17.43 -0.86 15.16
CA SER A 105 -18.09 -2.15 15.36
C SER A 105 -17.86 -3.15 14.22
N THR A 106 -17.54 -2.66 13.01
CA THR A 106 -17.39 -3.52 11.83
C THR A 106 -16.06 -3.35 11.11
N ALA A 107 -15.67 -2.12 10.74
CA ALA A 107 -14.51 -1.87 9.86
C ALA A 107 -13.31 -1.27 10.59
N GLY A 108 -13.56 -0.59 11.72
CA GLY A 108 -12.58 0.13 12.50
C GLY A 108 -12.66 1.65 12.30
N PRO A 109 -11.76 2.43 12.92
CA PRO A 109 -10.77 1.96 13.87
C PRO A 109 -11.44 1.43 15.15
N GLY A 110 -10.99 0.29 15.64
CA GLY A 110 -11.41 -0.23 16.95
C GLY A 110 -10.66 0.43 18.11
N THR A 111 -9.52 1.05 17.83
CA THR A 111 -8.68 1.74 18.81
C THR A 111 -8.34 3.15 18.33
N VAL A 112 -8.48 4.12 19.23
CA VAL A 112 -8.00 5.49 19.04
C VAL A 112 -7.02 5.80 20.18
N GLY A 113 -5.75 5.99 19.84
CA GLY A 113 -4.69 6.37 20.76
C GLY A 113 -4.89 7.77 21.33
N LYS A 114 -4.16 8.10 22.40
CA LYS A 114 -4.24 9.42 23.06
C LYS A 114 -3.75 10.57 22.17
N ASP A 115 -2.87 10.24 21.24
CA ASP A 115 -2.34 11.09 20.19
C ASP A 115 -3.27 11.16 18.96
N GLY A 116 -4.40 10.46 18.98
CA GLY A 116 -5.33 10.37 17.85
C GLY A 116 -4.90 9.39 16.76
N LEU A 117 -3.82 8.63 16.98
CA LEU A 117 -3.43 7.55 16.07
C LEU A 117 -4.48 6.45 16.11
N ARG A 118 -4.94 6.01 14.94
CA ARG A 118 -6.07 5.08 14.79
C ARG A 118 -5.57 3.75 14.28
N SER A 119 -6.00 2.68 14.92
CA SER A 119 -5.57 1.31 14.63
C SER A 119 -6.69 0.31 14.91
N CYS A 120 -6.37 -0.97 14.69
CA CYS A 120 -7.32 -2.08 14.75
C CYS A 120 -8.44 -1.94 13.73
N PHE A 121 -8.11 -2.15 12.46
CA PHE A 121 -9.06 -2.24 11.37
C PHE A 121 -9.41 -3.69 11.08
N ALA A 122 -10.60 -3.93 10.55
CA ALA A 122 -11.04 -5.27 10.21
C ALA A 122 -10.28 -5.84 8.99
N GLN A 123 -10.03 -7.15 8.98
CA GLN A 123 -9.51 -7.86 7.79
C GLN A 123 -10.61 -7.96 6.71
N SER A 124 -10.88 -6.85 6.06
CA SER A 124 -11.92 -6.66 5.04
C SER A 124 -11.51 -5.57 4.05
N PRO A 125 -12.10 -5.51 2.84
CA PRO A 125 -11.87 -4.42 1.91
C PRO A 125 -12.18 -3.04 2.50
N THR A 126 -13.26 -2.92 3.28
CA THR A 126 -13.62 -1.66 3.98
C THR A 126 -12.59 -1.31 5.06
N GLY A 127 -12.13 -2.28 5.83
CA GLY A 127 -11.09 -2.06 6.84
C GLY A 127 -9.76 -1.62 6.23
N ALA A 128 -9.35 -2.21 5.09
CA ALA A 128 -8.17 -1.79 4.34
C ALA A 128 -8.30 -0.33 3.83
N LEU A 129 -9.47 0.03 3.28
CA LEU A 129 -9.77 1.40 2.87
C LEU A 129 -9.68 2.38 4.05
N TYR A 130 -10.30 2.04 5.18
CA TYR A 130 -10.31 2.89 6.38
C TYR A 130 -8.91 3.04 6.97
N ALA A 131 -8.12 1.97 7.01
CA ALA A 131 -6.73 2.01 7.43
C ALA A 131 -5.92 2.97 6.54
N THR A 132 -6.06 2.86 5.22
CA THR A 132 -5.36 3.73 4.26
C THR A 132 -5.68 5.20 4.50
N VAL A 133 -6.95 5.57 4.65
CA VAL A 133 -7.33 6.97 4.93
C VAL A 133 -6.74 7.46 6.24
N ASN A 134 -6.82 6.66 7.30
CA ASN A 134 -6.33 7.04 8.62
C ASN A 134 -4.80 7.15 8.68
N ILE A 135 -4.08 6.28 7.97
CA ILE A 135 -2.61 6.33 7.85
C ILE A 135 -2.16 7.63 7.17
N TRP A 136 -2.76 7.98 6.03
CA TRP A 136 -2.41 9.22 5.32
C TRP A 136 -2.84 10.46 6.07
N ALA A 137 -4.01 10.44 6.72
CA ALA A 137 -4.43 11.53 7.58
C ALA A 137 -3.45 11.73 8.75
N ALA A 138 -3.00 10.66 9.41
CA ALA A 138 -1.99 10.74 10.46
C ALA A 138 -0.67 11.33 9.91
N SER A 139 -0.19 10.82 8.77
CA SER A 139 1.02 11.29 8.11
C SER A 139 0.96 12.79 7.79
N PHE A 140 -0.13 13.26 7.16
CA PHE A 140 -0.31 14.66 6.78
C PHE A 140 -0.54 15.59 7.98
N ASN A 141 -0.95 15.07 9.13
CA ASN A 141 -1.21 15.85 10.34
C ASN A 141 -0.11 15.68 11.41
N GLY A 142 1.13 15.39 10.99
CA GLY A 142 2.32 15.49 11.85
C GLY A 142 2.73 14.19 12.53
N TYR A 143 2.06 13.06 12.23
CA TYR A 143 2.35 11.75 12.82
C TYR A 143 3.15 10.84 11.88
N ALA A 144 3.90 11.40 10.92
CA ALA A 144 4.71 10.64 9.96
C ALA A 144 5.68 9.66 10.65
N LYS A 145 6.29 10.07 11.78
CA LYS A 145 7.19 9.19 12.55
C LYS A 145 6.45 7.96 13.09
N GLN A 146 5.27 8.17 13.68
CA GLN A 146 4.42 7.12 14.23
C GLN A 146 3.89 6.20 13.13
N VAL A 147 3.61 6.74 11.94
CA VAL A 147 3.25 5.90 10.78
C VAL A 147 4.35 4.88 10.49
N TYR A 148 5.63 5.28 10.44
CA TYR A 148 6.74 4.34 10.25
C TYR A 148 6.94 3.37 11.42
N LEU A 149 6.75 3.85 12.65
CA LEU A 149 7.00 3.05 13.86
C LEU A 149 5.89 2.02 14.13
N GLU A 150 4.63 2.38 13.88
CA GLU A 150 3.46 1.67 14.40
C GLU A 150 2.47 1.24 13.32
N LEU A 151 2.40 1.93 12.18
CA LEU A 151 1.39 1.70 11.14
C LEU A 151 1.96 1.21 9.80
N SER A 152 3.26 0.90 9.76
CA SER A 152 3.93 0.38 8.58
C SER A 152 4.34 -1.06 8.81
N ALA A 153 4.29 -1.85 7.74
CA ALA A 153 4.66 -3.25 7.75
C ALA A 153 6.17 -3.39 7.94
N ASP A 154 6.59 -4.54 8.46
CA ASP A 154 8.02 -4.85 8.59
C ASP A 154 8.66 -4.97 7.20
N SER A 155 9.59 -4.05 6.90
CA SER A 155 10.30 -4.04 5.62
C SER A 155 11.66 -3.36 5.72
N PRO A 156 12.61 -3.67 4.82
CA PRO A 156 13.90 -2.99 4.77
C PRO A 156 13.78 -1.46 4.57
N SER A 157 12.73 -1.01 3.88
CA SER A 157 12.44 0.42 3.68
C SER A 157 11.97 1.08 4.99
N ARG A 158 11.09 0.39 5.72
CA ARG A 158 10.62 0.80 7.04
C ARG A 158 11.78 0.89 8.03
N ASP A 159 12.66 -0.10 8.05
CA ASP A 159 13.80 -0.14 8.97
C ASP A 159 14.80 1.00 8.73
N LYS A 160 15.05 1.36 7.47
CA LYS A 160 15.85 2.54 7.13
C LYS A 160 15.21 3.83 7.66
N ALA A 161 13.90 3.99 7.49
CA ALA A 161 13.18 5.16 8.01
C ALA A 161 13.23 5.20 9.55
N VAL A 162 13.05 4.07 10.22
CA VAL A 162 13.15 3.99 11.68
C VAL A 162 14.56 4.29 12.18
N GLN A 163 15.60 3.83 11.48
CA GLN A 163 16.97 4.20 11.79
C GLN A 163 17.20 5.71 11.62
N ALA A 164 16.67 6.32 10.56
CA ALA A 164 16.74 7.77 10.37
C ALA A 164 16.03 8.54 11.50
N ILE A 165 14.87 8.07 11.96
CA ILE A 165 14.16 8.64 13.11
C ILE A 165 15.03 8.59 14.37
N LYS A 166 15.69 7.45 14.64
CA LYS A 166 16.60 7.29 15.80
C LYS A 166 17.80 8.23 15.75
N GLU A 167 18.28 8.53 14.55
CA GLU A 167 19.35 9.50 14.28
C GLU A 167 18.87 10.97 14.35
N GLY A 168 17.59 11.21 14.65
CA GLY A 168 17.00 12.54 14.74
C GLY A 168 16.70 13.19 13.39
N LYS A 169 16.76 12.44 12.29
CA LYS A 169 16.42 12.94 10.95
C LYS A 169 14.92 13.12 10.82
N ASP A 170 14.52 14.14 10.05
CA ASP A 170 13.13 14.28 9.64
C ASP A 170 12.81 13.26 8.54
N VAL A 171 11.70 12.56 8.72
CA VAL A 171 11.16 11.57 7.78
C VAL A 171 9.80 12.01 7.22
N SER A 172 9.34 13.20 7.61
CA SER A 172 8.19 13.85 7.01
C SER A 172 8.56 14.38 5.62
N SER A 173 7.55 14.51 4.75
CA SER A 173 7.67 15.24 3.48
C SER A 173 7.83 16.76 3.67
N GLY A 174 7.82 17.26 4.91
CA GLY A 174 8.04 18.67 5.25
C GLY A 174 6.87 19.60 4.92
N THR A 175 5.83 19.11 4.23
CA THR A 175 4.61 19.84 3.92
C THR A 175 3.38 19.01 4.28
N SER A 176 2.50 19.57 5.10
CA SER A 176 1.17 19.03 5.40
C SER A 176 0.16 19.56 4.38
N PRO A 177 -0.25 18.77 3.38
CA PRO A 177 -1.21 19.24 2.39
C PRO A 177 -2.59 19.45 3.03
N LYS A 178 -3.28 20.52 2.62
CA LYS A 178 -4.68 20.77 3.00
C LYS A 178 -5.60 20.12 1.98
N VAL A 179 -5.94 18.86 2.23
CA VAL A 179 -6.75 18.02 1.32
C VAL A 179 -7.87 17.30 2.05
N GLN A 180 -8.89 16.86 1.33
CA GLN A 180 -9.95 15.95 1.79
C GLN A 180 -10.06 14.76 0.87
N ILE A 181 -10.57 13.63 1.37
CA ILE A 181 -10.90 12.47 0.53
C ILE A 181 -12.09 12.82 -0.34
N ALA A 182 -11.97 12.55 -1.64
CA ALA A 182 -13.04 12.76 -2.63
C ALA A 182 -13.51 11.44 -3.29
N GLY A 183 -12.69 10.40 -3.21
CA GLY A 183 -13.04 9.08 -3.71
C GLY A 183 -11.94 8.05 -3.49
N PHE A 184 -12.22 6.82 -3.90
CA PHE A 184 -11.27 5.72 -3.78
C PHE A 184 -11.40 4.70 -4.91
N MET A 185 -10.38 3.87 -5.04
CA MET A 185 -10.40 2.60 -5.76
C MET A 185 -9.68 1.53 -4.92
N ILE A 186 -10.17 0.29 -4.98
CA ILE A 186 -9.44 -0.87 -4.47
C ILE A 186 -8.99 -1.66 -5.70
N HIS A 187 -7.67 -1.62 -5.98
CA HIS A 187 -7.07 -2.28 -7.13
C HIS A 187 -6.95 -3.78 -6.93
N SER A 188 -6.63 -4.20 -5.71
CA SER A 188 -6.56 -5.60 -5.31
C SER A 188 -6.84 -5.75 -3.81
N TYR A 189 -7.36 -6.92 -3.45
CA TYR A 189 -7.56 -7.31 -2.06
C TYR A 189 -7.50 -8.83 -1.92
N THR A 190 -6.73 -9.28 -0.93
CA THR A 190 -6.81 -10.60 -0.27
C THR A 190 -6.91 -10.34 1.24
N PRO A 191 -7.20 -11.35 2.07
CA PRO A 191 -7.12 -11.18 3.52
C PRO A 191 -5.74 -10.71 4.01
N GLU A 192 -4.67 -10.98 3.26
CA GLU A 192 -3.29 -10.69 3.64
C GLU A 192 -2.73 -9.41 3.00
N THR A 193 -3.29 -8.96 1.89
CA THR A 193 -2.73 -7.85 1.09
C THR A 193 -3.83 -6.98 0.49
N ALA A 194 -3.59 -5.68 0.35
CA ALA A 194 -4.49 -4.80 -0.38
C ALA A 194 -3.73 -3.69 -1.10
N VAL A 195 -4.29 -3.19 -2.21
CA VAL A 195 -3.82 -1.98 -2.88
C VAL A 195 -5.00 -1.02 -3.01
N VAL A 196 -4.92 0.10 -2.29
CA VAL A 196 -5.95 1.12 -2.22
C VAL A 196 -5.41 2.42 -2.82
N GLU A 197 -6.11 2.97 -3.81
CA GLU A 197 -5.83 4.31 -4.33
C GLU A 197 -6.87 5.29 -3.79
N LEU A 198 -6.39 6.35 -3.14
CA LEU A 198 -7.22 7.44 -2.65
C LEU A 198 -7.14 8.61 -3.61
N ALA A 199 -8.29 9.20 -3.92
CA ALA A 199 -8.38 10.51 -4.55
C ALA A 199 -8.60 11.58 -3.48
N PHE A 200 -7.84 12.65 -3.60
CA PHE A 200 -7.84 13.81 -2.74
C PHE A 200 -8.28 15.05 -3.53
N GLU A 201 -9.07 15.90 -2.90
CA GLU A 201 -9.37 17.25 -3.38
C GLU A 201 -8.62 18.27 -2.52
N THR A 202 -7.96 19.23 -3.17
CA THR A 202 -7.35 20.39 -2.53
C THR A 202 -8.39 21.49 -2.33
N LYS A 203 -8.14 22.40 -1.39
CA LYS A 203 -9.02 23.56 -1.17
C LYS A 203 -9.26 24.42 -2.42
N ASP A 204 -8.31 24.42 -3.37
CA ASP A 204 -8.40 25.20 -4.60
C ASP A 204 -9.10 24.43 -5.75
N GLY A 205 -9.71 23.28 -5.45
CA GLY A 205 -10.47 22.45 -6.40
C GLY A 205 -9.61 21.55 -7.30
N GLY A 206 -8.33 21.38 -6.97
CA GLY A 206 -7.44 20.47 -7.68
C GLY A 206 -7.51 19.05 -7.14
N TYR A 207 -7.29 18.05 -7.99
CA TYR A 207 -7.32 16.65 -7.60
C TYR A 207 -5.95 15.99 -7.65
N GLY A 208 -5.68 15.14 -6.67
CA GLY A 208 -4.51 14.26 -6.62
C GLY A 208 -4.92 12.84 -6.25
N ALA A 209 -4.14 11.86 -6.66
CA ALA A 209 -4.36 10.45 -6.36
C ALA A 209 -3.09 9.79 -5.82
N LEU A 210 -3.26 8.83 -4.95
CA LEU A 210 -2.17 8.15 -4.26
C LEU A 210 -2.51 6.68 -4.02
N SER A 211 -1.72 5.79 -4.61
CA SER A 211 -1.85 4.34 -4.44
C SER A 211 -1.00 3.86 -3.27
N THR A 212 -1.59 3.02 -2.42
CA THR A 212 -1.01 2.52 -1.18
C THR A 212 -1.15 1.01 -1.12
N SER A 213 -0.03 0.31 -0.98
CA SER A 213 -0.01 -1.11 -0.67
C SER A 213 -0.13 -1.32 0.84
N LEU A 214 -0.89 -2.33 1.25
CA LEU A 214 -1.07 -2.74 2.63
C LEU A 214 -0.76 -4.23 2.80
N LEU A 215 -0.21 -4.57 3.96
CA LEU A 215 -0.06 -5.94 4.44
C LEU A 215 -0.85 -6.13 5.72
N TRP A 216 -1.44 -7.31 5.88
CA TRP A 216 -2.06 -7.71 7.14
C TRP A 216 -1.02 -8.31 8.07
N GLU A 217 -0.67 -7.59 9.13
CA GLU A 217 0.36 -7.98 10.08
C GLU A 217 -0.12 -7.73 11.51
N ASP A 218 0.17 -8.68 12.40
CA ASP A 218 -0.21 -8.62 13.83
C ASP A 218 -1.69 -8.28 14.10
N GLY A 219 -2.58 -8.70 13.19
CA GLY A 219 -4.01 -8.47 13.32
C GLY A 219 -4.48 -7.06 12.95
N ASP A 220 -3.73 -6.32 12.13
CA ASP A 220 -4.11 -5.02 11.62
C ASP A 220 -3.59 -4.78 10.19
N TRP A 221 -4.14 -3.78 9.49
CA TRP A 221 -3.61 -3.33 8.20
C TRP A 221 -2.45 -2.38 8.40
N LYS A 222 -1.29 -2.71 7.82
CA LYS A 222 -0.06 -1.94 7.87
C LYS A 222 0.35 -1.48 6.48
N MET A 223 0.88 -0.27 6.36
CA MET A 223 1.39 0.27 5.10
C MET A 223 2.66 -0.45 4.65
N ASP A 224 2.63 -1.04 3.46
CA ASP A 224 3.81 -1.57 2.80
C ASP A 224 4.56 -0.43 2.09
N ILE A 225 5.79 -0.16 2.55
CA ILE A 225 6.60 0.95 2.06
C ILE A 225 7.52 0.44 0.94
N PRO A 226 7.27 0.84 -0.32
CA PRO A 226 8.09 0.37 -1.41
C PRO A 226 9.53 0.91 -1.32
N PRO A 227 10.53 0.23 -1.93
CA PRO A 227 11.95 0.63 -1.87
C PRO A 227 12.24 2.06 -2.32
N ALA A 228 11.42 2.61 -3.21
CA ALA A 228 11.53 3.99 -3.69
C ALA A 228 11.06 5.05 -2.68
N GLY A 229 10.51 4.64 -1.51
CA GLY A 229 9.83 5.51 -0.56
C GLY A 229 8.32 5.58 -0.81
N GLY A 230 7.56 6.14 0.13
CA GLY A 230 6.09 6.22 0.09
C GLY A 230 5.53 6.78 -1.23
N GLY A 231 4.31 6.36 -1.59
CA GLY A 231 3.73 6.60 -2.91
C GLY A 231 3.76 8.06 -3.36
N ALA A 232 4.13 8.29 -4.62
CA ALA A 232 4.11 9.61 -5.22
C ALA A 232 2.66 10.04 -5.49
N VAL A 233 2.30 11.25 -5.08
CA VAL A 233 1.00 11.84 -5.42
C VAL A 233 1.00 12.18 -6.91
N ARG A 234 0.01 11.66 -7.63
CA ARG A 234 -0.21 11.95 -9.05
C ARG A 234 -1.36 12.92 -9.20
N GLN A 235 -1.16 14.03 -9.91
CA GLN A 235 -2.27 14.93 -10.25
C GLN A 235 -3.25 14.22 -11.21
N VAL A 236 -4.55 14.42 -10.98
CA VAL A 236 -5.61 13.91 -11.86
C VAL A 236 -6.50 15.05 -12.33
N SER A 237 -7.06 14.93 -13.54
CA SER A 237 -7.92 15.95 -14.14
C SER A 237 -9.33 15.98 -13.54
N ASP A 238 -9.83 14.81 -13.16
CA ASP A 238 -11.18 14.58 -12.68
C ASP A 238 -11.23 13.28 -11.85
N LEU A 239 -12.41 12.99 -11.28
CA LEU A 239 -12.65 11.85 -10.41
C LEU A 239 -13.43 10.71 -11.08
N SER A 240 -13.58 10.72 -12.41
CA SER A 240 -14.45 9.77 -13.14
C SER A 240 -14.05 8.31 -12.99
N SER A 241 -12.77 8.02 -12.70
CA SER A 241 -12.28 6.67 -12.44
C SER A 241 -12.48 6.20 -11.00
N PHE A 242 -12.90 7.06 -10.09
CA PHE A 242 -13.00 6.75 -8.66
C PHE A 242 -14.44 6.49 -8.24
N ILE A 243 -14.62 5.65 -7.21
CA ILE A 243 -15.89 5.56 -6.50
C ILE A 243 -16.02 6.84 -5.64
N PRO A 244 -17.05 7.68 -5.87
CA PRO A 244 -17.22 8.91 -5.11
C PRO A 244 -17.46 8.60 -3.63
N TRP A 245 -16.67 9.21 -2.76
CA TRP A 245 -16.76 9.00 -1.31
C TRP A 245 -16.05 10.13 -0.57
N ALA A 246 -16.81 10.88 0.23
CA ALA A 246 -16.33 12.05 0.94
C ALA A 246 -16.95 12.14 2.34
N GLY A 247 -16.21 12.79 3.25
CA GLY A 247 -16.65 13.05 4.63
C GLY A 247 -17.02 14.50 4.91
N VAL A 248 -16.94 15.36 3.89
CA VAL A 248 -17.26 16.80 3.94
C VAL A 248 -18.14 17.21 2.77
#